data_AF-A0A7D7FXJ9-F1
#
_entry.id   AF-A0A7D7FXJ9-F1
#
_cell.length_a   1.000
_cell.length_b   1.000
_cell.length_c   1.000
_cell.angle_alpha   90.00
_cell.angle_beta   90.00
_cell.angle_gamma   90.00
#
_symmetry.space_group_name_H-M   'P 1'
#
loop_
_entity.id
_entity.type
_entity.pdbx_description
1 polymer ?
#
loop_
_entity_poly.entity_id
_entity_poly.type
_entity_poly.pdbx_seq_one_letter_code
_entity_poly.pdbx_strand_id
1 'polypeptide(L)'
;MDIPTTYAIQLNYFSKRFEDDVVSKGDIIIDEDVWIGSNSVILSGVHIGRGAVIAAGAVVTHDVEPYSIVAGIPAKKIKMRFTEKGVKKMEESKWWTWDREKIQNNKIFFTQNVE
;
A
#
# COMPACT_ATOMS: atom_id res chain seq x y z
N MET A 1 -4.01 -3.52 -21.80
CA MET A 1 -4.70 -4.18 -22.93
C MET A 1 -3.70 -4.20 -24.05
N ASP A 2 -3.35 -5.36 -24.57
CA ASP A 2 -2.39 -5.46 -25.66
C ASP A 2 -3.13 -5.25 -26.98
N ILE A 3 -3.32 -3.98 -27.36
CA ILE A 3 -3.96 -3.59 -28.62
C ILE A 3 -2.92 -3.21 -29.68
N PRO A 4 -3.22 -3.39 -30.99
CA PRO A 4 -2.27 -3.11 -32.07
C PRO A 4 -1.79 -1.67 -32.19
N THR A 5 -2.47 -0.73 -31.53
CA THR A 5 -2.16 0.69 -31.63
C THR A 5 -2.42 1.41 -30.32
N THR A 6 -1.63 2.46 -30.07
CA THR A 6 -1.76 3.31 -28.89
C THR A 6 -2.80 4.41 -29.12
N TYR A 7 -3.03 5.22 -28.09
CA TYR A 7 -3.92 6.38 -28.05
C TYR A 7 -3.92 7.25 -29.32
N ALA A 8 -2.77 7.43 -29.98
CA ALA A 8 -2.61 8.36 -31.10
C ALA A 8 -3.45 8.01 -32.35
N ILE A 9 -3.59 6.73 -32.72
CA ILE A 9 -4.43 6.35 -33.87
C ILE A 9 -5.92 6.49 -33.50
N GLN A 10 -6.27 6.11 -32.28
CA GLN A 10 -7.64 6.18 -31.80
C GLN A 10 -8.16 7.62 -31.77
N LEU A 11 -7.33 8.56 -31.30
CA LEU A 11 -7.68 9.98 -31.27
C LEU A 11 -7.80 10.57 -32.69
N ASN A 12 -6.78 10.40 -33.52
CA ASN A 12 -6.64 11.16 -34.76
C ASN A 12 -7.47 10.60 -35.93
N TYR A 13 -7.71 9.29 -35.95
CA TYR A 13 -8.38 8.63 -37.08
C TYR A 13 -9.75 8.07 -36.74
N PHE A 14 -10.01 7.76 -35.45
CA PHE A 14 -11.27 7.16 -35.02
C PHE A 14 -12.13 8.09 -34.16
N SER A 15 -11.72 9.35 -33.98
CA SER A 15 -12.45 10.34 -33.17
C SER A 15 -12.79 9.86 -31.76
N LYS A 16 -11.94 8.97 -31.19
CA LYS A 16 -12.13 8.45 -29.83
C LYS A 16 -11.99 9.60 -28.83
N ARG A 17 -12.75 9.56 -27.74
CA ARG A 17 -12.67 10.55 -26.68
C ARG A 17 -11.60 10.16 -25.65
N PHE A 18 -11.00 11.13 -24.98
CA PHE A 18 -9.95 10.89 -24.00
C PHE A 18 -10.44 10.05 -22.81
N GLU A 19 -11.70 10.24 -22.40
CA GLU A 19 -12.31 9.52 -21.27
C GLU A 19 -12.33 8.01 -21.48
N ASP A 20 -12.39 7.56 -22.74
CA ASP A 20 -12.41 6.15 -23.11
C ASP A 20 -11.06 5.43 -22.87
N ASP A 21 -9.98 6.16 -22.55
CA ASP A 21 -8.64 5.62 -22.21
C ASP A 21 -8.21 5.86 -20.76
N VAL A 22 -8.99 6.60 -19.97
CA VAL A 22 -8.75 6.79 -18.53
C VAL A 22 -9.23 5.55 -17.79
N VAL A 23 -8.38 4.52 -17.75
CA VAL A 23 -8.69 3.24 -17.09
C VAL A 23 -8.03 3.19 -15.72
N SER A 24 -8.84 3.17 -14.66
CA SER A 24 -8.41 2.80 -13.32
C SER A 24 -8.59 1.28 -13.13
N LYS A 25 -7.64 0.63 -12.43
CA LYS A 25 -7.81 -0.77 -11.99
C LYS A 25 -8.66 -0.90 -10.70
N GLY A 26 -9.23 0.20 -10.22
CA GLY A 26 -10.01 0.26 -8.98
C GLY A 26 -9.38 1.17 -7.95
N ASP A 27 -9.98 1.17 -6.76
CA ASP A 27 -9.55 1.99 -5.62
C ASP A 27 -8.15 1.60 -5.14
N ILE A 28 -7.46 2.57 -4.54
CA ILE A 28 -6.26 2.29 -3.75
C ILE A 28 -6.71 2.14 -2.31
N ILE A 29 -6.52 0.96 -1.74
CA ILE A 29 -6.90 0.67 -0.36
C ILE A 29 -5.63 0.71 0.49
N ILE A 30 -5.65 1.52 1.55
CA ILE A 30 -4.54 1.64 2.50
C ILE A 30 -5.11 1.34 3.89
N ASP A 31 -4.64 0.25 4.49
CA ASP A 31 -5.04 -0.15 5.84
C ASP A 31 -4.38 0.74 6.92
N GLU A 32 -4.69 0.47 8.18
CA GLU A 32 -4.17 1.21 9.32
C GLU A 32 -2.64 1.07 9.50
N ASP A 33 -2.01 2.03 10.17
CA ASP A 33 -0.57 2.01 10.51
C ASP A 33 0.40 1.87 9.32
N VAL A 34 -0.03 2.17 8.09
CA VAL A 34 0.86 2.15 6.92
C VAL A 34 1.77 3.37 6.92
N TRP A 35 3.09 3.16 6.80
CA TRP A 35 4.05 4.24 6.62
C TRP A 35 4.44 4.38 5.15
N ILE A 36 4.11 5.52 4.56
CA ILE A 36 4.40 5.84 3.15
C ILE A 36 5.55 6.85 3.07
N GLY A 37 6.67 6.41 2.50
CA GLY A 37 7.84 7.24 2.27
C GLY A 37 7.61 8.29 1.19
N SER A 38 8.33 9.42 1.30
CA SER A 38 8.19 10.52 0.35
C SER A 38 8.44 10.09 -1.10
N ASN A 39 7.69 10.69 -2.04
CA ASN A 39 7.78 10.43 -3.48
C ASN A 39 7.53 8.98 -3.91
N SER A 40 6.88 8.15 -3.09
CA SER A 40 6.39 6.86 -3.55
C SER A 40 5.20 7.03 -4.51
N VAL A 41 5.08 6.15 -5.48
CA VAL A 41 3.95 6.07 -6.41
C VAL A 41 3.20 4.75 -6.17
N ILE A 42 1.89 4.81 -5.97
CA ILE A 42 1.03 3.63 -5.79
C ILE A 42 0.10 3.56 -6.99
N LEU A 43 0.15 2.44 -7.73
CA LEU A 43 -0.72 2.27 -8.89
C LEU A 43 -2.17 1.97 -8.49
N SER A 44 -3.12 2.36 -9.34
CA SER A 44 -4.55 2.09 -9.12
C SER A 44 -4.82 0.60 -8.87
N GLY A 45 -5.79 0.29 -8.00
CA GLY A 45 -6.20 -1.08 -7.69
C GLY A 45 -5.30 -1.81 -6.69
N VAL A 46 -4.26 -1.15 -6.15
CA VAL A 46 -3.36 -1.75 -5.15
C VAL A 46 -3.98 -1.67 -3.75
N HIS A 47 -3.91 -2.77 -3.01
CA HIS A 47 -4.16 -2.84 -1.57
C HIS A 47 -2.85 -2.89 -0.79
N ILE A 48 -2.64 -1.91 0.09
CA ILE A 48 -1.51 -1.87 1.02
C ILE A 48 -1.98 -2.35 2.39
N GLY A 49 -1.51 -3.53 2.77
CA GLY A 49 -1.87 -4.20 4.01
C GLY A 49 -1.39 -3.46 5.26
N ARG A 50 -2.13 -3.67 6.35
CA ARG A 50 -1.92 -3.01 7.65
C ARG A 50 -0.47 -3.03 8.10
N GLY A 51 0.01 -1.90 8.61
CA GLY A 51 1.35 -1.82 9.17
C GLY A 51 2.47 -1.95 8.12
N ALA A 52 2.20 -1.97 6.82
CA ALA A 52 3.24 -2.02 5.82
C ALA A 52 4.08 -0.73 5.79
N VAL A 53 5.32 -0.82 5.28
CA VAL A 53 6.21 0.31 5.07
C VAL A 53 6.59 0.39 3.60
N ILE A 54 6.25 1.50 2.96
CA ILE A 54 6.63 1.82 1.59
C ILE A 54 7.84 2.75 1.64
N ALA A 55 8.99 2.30 1.14
CA ALA A 55 10.19 3.14 1.11
C ALA A 55 10.01 4.37 0.21
N ALA A 56 10.75 5.42 0.50
CA ALA A 56 10.76 6.63 -0.33
C ALA A 56 11.14 6.32 -1.79
N GLY A 57 10.44 6.94 -2.73
CA GLY A 57 10.66 6.74 -4.17
C GLY A 57 10.22 5.37 -4.73
N ALA A 58 9.57 4.50 -3.94
CA ALA A 58 9.12 3.19 -4.42
C ALA A 58 7.92 3.32 -5.37
N VAL A 59 7.85 2.46 -6.40
CA VAL A 59 6.68 2.35 -7.30
C VAL A 59 5.96 1.04 -7.03
N VAL A 60 4.86 1.11 -6.29
CA VAL A 60 4.06 -0.04 -5.86
C VAL A 60 3.10 -0.43 -6.98
N THR A 61 3.36 -1.58 -7.60
CA THR A 61 2.63 -2.08 -8.77
C THR A 61 1.69 -3.24 -8.48
N HIS A 62 1.73 -3.80 -7.26
CA HIS A 62 0.95 -4.94 -6.79
C HIS A 62 0.65 -4.77 -5.29
N ASP A 63 -0.28 -5.56 -4.77
CA ASP A 63 -0.65 -5.57 -3.37
C ASP A 63 0.56 -5.81 -2.45
N VAL A 64 0.52 -5.18 -1.28
CA VAL A 64 1.58 -5.22 -0.29
C VAL A 64 1.08 -5.96 0.94
N GLU A 65 1.79 -7.03 1.33
CA GLU A 65 1.44 -7.83 2.50
C GLU A 65 1.46 -6.98 3.79
N PRO A 66 0.56 -7.24 4.75
CA PRO A 66 0.59 -6.61 6.07
C PRO A 66 1.95 -6.74 6.74
N TYR A 67 2.40 -5.68 7.41
CA TYR A 67 3.69 -5.58 8.11
C TYR A 67 4.93 -5.83 7.26
N SER A 68 4.80 -5.86 5.94
CA SER A 68 5.96 -5.98 5.04
C SER A 68 6.61 -4.61 4.78
N ILE A 69 7.91 -4.63 4.48
CA ILE A 69 8.67 -3.46 4.05
C ILE A 69 8.99 -3.65 2.57
N VAL A 70 8.55 -2.74 1.72
CA VAL A 70 8.77 -2.79 0.26
C VAL A 70 9.55 -1.57 -0.23
N ALA A 71 10.38 -1.74 -1.26
CA ALA A 71 11.11 -0.64 -1.90
C ALA A 71 11.44 -0.95 -3.36
N GLY A 72 11.81 0.09 -4.11
CA GLY A 72 12.33 -0.02 -5.48
C GLY A 72 11.28 0.24 -6.56
N ILE A 73 11.70 0.07 -7.82
CA ILE A 73 10.89 0.29 -9.03
C ILE A 73 11.09 -0.92 -9.97
N PRO A 74 10.14 -1.87 -10.06
CA PRO A 74 8.93 -1.97 -9.24
C PRO A 74 9.26 -2.29 -7.76
N ALA A 75 8.38 -1.90 -6.85
CA ALA A 75 8.54 -2.16 -5.42
C ALA A 75 8.53 -3.66 -5.14
N LYS A 76 9.52 -4.15 -4.38
CA LYS A 76 9.66 -5.54 -3.97
C LYS A 76 9.79 -5.63 -2.45
N LYS A 77 9.29 -6.72 -1.87
CA LYS A 77 9.44 -7.04 -0.45
C LYS A 77 10.93 -7.17 -0.10
N ILE A 78 11.38 -6.36 0.86
CA ILE A 78 12.72 -6.41 1.45
C ILE A 78 12.70 -7.40 2.62
N LYS A 79 11.80 -7.17 3.59
CA LYS A 79 11.67 -7.98 4.81
C LYS A 79 10.32 -7.72 5.49
N MET A 80 10.02 -8.47 6.53
CA MET A 80 8.91 -8.19 7.45
C MET A 80 9.36 -7.25 8.58
N ARG A 81 8.45 -6.44 9.13
CA ARG A 81 8.67 -5.65 10.35
C ARG A 81 8.85 -6.53 11.59
N PHE A 82 8.07 -7.60 11.66
CA PHE A 82 8.00 -8.51 12.81
C PHE A 82 8.12 -9.97 12.37
N THR A 83 8.37 -10.87 13.31
CA THR A 83 8.17 -12.30 13.07
C THR A 83 6.67 -12.62 12.93
N GLU A 84 6.34 -13.84 12.51
CA GLU A 84 4.94 -14.31 12.42
C GLU A 84 4.20 -14.18 13.77
N LYS A 85 4.90 -14.43 14.89
CA LYS A 85 4.36 -14.26 16.24
C LYS A 85 4.01 -12.80 16.52
N GLY A 86 4.90 -11.89 16.14
CA GLY A 86 4.70 -10.45 16.30
C GLY A 86 3.55 -9.92 15.45
N VAL A 87 3.49 -10.34 14.18
CA VAL A 87 2.34 -10.01 13.30
C VAL A 87 1.03 -10.45 13.93
N LYS A 88 0.96 -11.70 14.42
CA LYS A 88 -0.24 -12.22 15.09
C LYS A 88 -0.60 -11.39 16.34
N LYS A 89 0.37 -11.06 17.18
CA LYS A 89 0.18 -10.23 18.37
C LYS A 89 -0.36 -8.84 18.02
N MET A 90 0.15 -8.24 16.94
CA MET A 90 -0.33 -6.93 16.46
C MET A 90 -1.76 -7.02 15.94
N GLU A 91 -2.08 -8.04 15.14
CA GLU A 91 -3.43 -8.29 14.64
C GLU A 91 -4.46 -8.58 15.73
N GLU A 92 -4.08 -9.33 16.76
CA GLU A 92 -4.95 -9.62 17.91
C GLU A 92 -5.20 -8.38 18.77
N SER A 93 -4.22 -7.47 18.87
CA SER A 93 -4.38 -6.24 19.66
C SER A 93 -5.46 -5.32 19.12
N LYS A 94 -5.59 -5.25 17.78
CA LYS A 94 -6.42 -4.29 17.05
C LYS A 94 -6.34 -2.87 17.62
N TRP A 95 -5.13 -2.45 17.99
CA TRP A 95 -4.93 -1.22 18.77
C TRP A 95 -5.43 0.03 18.04
N TRP A 96 -5.49 0.01 16.71
CA TRP A 96 -6.07 1.07 15.88
C TRP A 96 -7.58 1.27 16.09
N THR A 97 -8.27 0.32 16.73
CA THR A 97 -9.68 0.43 17.11
C THR A 97 -9.87 0.95 18.55
N TRP A 98 -8.80 1.12 19.31
CA TRP A 98 -8.86 1.58 20.69
C TRP A 98 -9.16 3.07 20.74
N ASP A 99 -9.89 3.50 21.78
CA ASP A 99 -10.04 4.91 22.07
C ASP A 99 -8.73 5.54 22.58
N ARG A 100 -8.71 6.87 22.63
CA ARG A 100 -7.54 7.64 23.05
C ARG A 100 -7.11 7.31 24.48
N GLU A 101 -8.04 7.12 25.41
CA GLU A 101 -7.73 6.86 26.82
C GLU A 101 -7.03 5.51 26.98
N LYS A 102 -7.56 4.47 26.32
CA LYS A 102 -6.95 3.15 26.28
C LYS A 102 -5.56 3.20 25.65
N ILE A 103 -5.36 3.95 24.57
CA ILE A 103 -4.03 4.13 23.97
C ILE A 103 -3.05 4.77 24.97
N GLN A 104 -3.46 5.84 25.64
CA GLN A 104 -2.62 6.55 26.62
C GLN A 104 -2.25 5.66 27.82
N ASN A 105 -3.21 4.89 28.34
CA ASN A 105 -3.01 3.97 29.45
C ASN A 105 -2.12 2.77 29.08
N ASN A 106 -2.00 2.45 27.78
CA ASN A 106 -1.20 1.33 27.29
C ASN A 106 0.13 1.79 26.65
N LYS A 107 0.76 2.87 27.14
CA LYS A 107 2.02 3.39 26.58
C LYS A 107 3.11 2.33 26.41
N ILE A 108 3.24 1.40 27.36
CA ILE A 108 4.23 0.32 27.33
C ILE A 108 4.06 -0.56 26.09
N PHE A 109 2.83 -0.77 25.62
CA PHE A 109 2.53 -1.56 24.42
C PHE A 109 3.25 -1.00 23.17
N PHE A 110 3.37 0.33 23.07
CA PHE A 110 3.98 1.02 21.93
C PHE A 110 5.49 1.26 22.05
N THR A 111 6.07 1.03 23.22
CA THR A 111 7.51 1.26 23.48
C THR A 111 8.32 -0.01 23.66
N GLN A 112 7.66 -1.15 23.83
CA GLN A 112 8.33 -2.46 23.94
C GLN A 112 8.62 -3.05 22.56
N ASN A 113 9.65 -3.89 22.46
CA ASN A 113 9.89 -4.68 21.26
C ASN A 113 8.77 -5.71 21.07
N VAL A 114 8.33 -5.82 19.82
CA VAL A 114 7.43 -6.87 19.36
C VAL A 114 8.30 -7.84 18.57
N GLU A 115 8.57 -9.01 19.15
CA GLU A 115 9.27 -10.11 18.45
C GLU A 115 8.46 -10.61 17.28
#